data_AF-A0A9D1E8K5-F1
#
_entry.id   AF-A0A9D1E8K5-F1
#
_cell.length_a   1.000
_cell.length_b   1.000
_cell.length_c   1.000
_cell.angle_alpha   90.00
_cell.angle_beta   90.00
_cell.angle_gamma   90.00
#
_symmetry.space_group_name_H-M   'P 1'
#
loop_
_entity.id
_entity.type
_entity.pdbx_description
1 polymer ?
#
loop_
_entity_poly.entity_id
_entity_poly.type
_entity_poly.pdbx_seq_one_letter_code
_entity_poly.pdbx_strand_id
1 'polypeptide(L)'
;MDKKEWKARKKAYRKAKHRAIRPWKGLSILSVILTVVLFALYSVLAMFDNTLAAFAGGTFWELENEDENAQYYTSDFDSVEEMTDYGLDICQQVEAEGAVLLMNENNALPLAKGSAVSCFSNSSVNLVYGGTGSGNVDASTASTLKTALENSGFSVNETLWDFYAEGDGAEYMADRGGLVTTTSASVSEVPWDAYTDDVTDSVASYGDAAIVVLSRVGGEGADLQYDGTNYLALDQNEKDMLDNLA
;
A
#
# COMPACT_ATOMS: atom_id res chain seq x y z
N MET A 1 32.30 57.76 -50.80
CA MET A 1 32.24 57.24 -49.42
C MET A 1 33.44 56.34 -49.19
N ASP A 2 34.31 56.66 -48.25
CA ASP A 2 35.55 55.90 -48.01
C ASP A 2 35.24 54.50 -47.45
N LYS A 3 36.02 53.48 -47.85
CA LYS A 3 35.88 52.09 -47.37
C LYS A 3 35.92 52.01 -45.85
N LYS A 4 36.67 52.89 -45.19
CA LYS A 4 36.79 52.94 -43.73
C LYS A 4 35.50 53.43 -43.07
N GLU A 5 34.87 54.47 -43.62
CA GLU A 5 33.57 54.99 -43.15
C GLU A 5 32.42 54.00 -43.36
N TRP A 6 32.40 53.29 -44.51
CA TRP A 6 31.41 52.24 -44.75
C TRP A 6 31.51 51.11 -43.71
N LYS A 7 32.74 50.67 -43.40
CA LYS A 7 32.98 49.65 -42.38
C LYS A 7 32.54 50.14 -40.99
N ALA A 8 32.79 51.41 -40.65
CA ALA A 8 32.37 51.99 -39.38
C ALA A 8 30.84 52.08 -39.24
N ARG A 9 30.13 52.60 -40.26
CA ARG A 9 28.66 52.66 -40.28
C ARG A 9 28.03 51.27 -40.24
N LYS A 10 28.60 50.29 -40.97
CA LYS A 10 28.14 48.89 -40.92
C LYS A 10 28.33 48.26 -39.54
N LYS A 11 29.43 48.56 -38.84
CA LYS A 11 29.67 48.10 -37.46
C LYS A 11 28.71 48.75 -36.47
N ALA A 12 28.45 50.04 -36.59
CA ALA A 12 27.48 50.77 -35.76
C ALA A 12 26.05 50.25 -35.96
N TYR A 13 25.63 50.04 -37.21
CA TYR A 13 24.34 49.44 -37.56
C TYR A 13 24.19 48.04 -36.97
N ARG A 14 25.21 47.17 -37.12
CA ARG A 14 25.20 45.83 -36.52
C ARG A 14 25.09 45.88 -35.00
N LYS A 15 25.78 46.81 -34.33
CA LYS A 15 25.72 46.98 -32.87
C LYS A 15 24.34 47.47 -32.41
N ALA A 16 23.75 48.43 -33.12
CA ALA A 16 22.40 48.92 -32.86
C ALA A 16 21.35 47.82 -33.11
N LYS A 17 21.45 47.10 -34.24
CA LYS A 17 20.61 45.95 -34.57
C LYS A 17 20.71 44.84 -33.51
N HIS A 18 21.91 44.53 -33.02
CA HIS A 18 22.09 43.54 -31.95
C HIS A 18 21.48 44.01 -30.63
N ARG A 19 21.62 45.28 -30.25
CA ARG A 19 20.98 45.83 -29.04
C ARG A 19 19.46 45.83 -29.14
N ALA A 20 18.92 46.14 -30.33
CA ALA A 20 17.49 46.10 -30.58
C ALA A 20 16.93 44.67 -30.59
N ILE A 21 17.62 43.68 -31.17
CA ILE A 21 17.10 42.31 -31.35
C ILE A 21 17.39 41.39 -30.13
N ARG A 22 18.44 41.64 -29.36
CA ARG A 22 18.79 40.84 -28.16
C ARG A 22 17.64 40.64 -27.16
N PRO A 23 16.89 41.68 -26.74
CA PRO A 23 15.78 41.49 -25.80
C PRO A 23 14.67 40.63 -26.41
N TRP A 24 14.35 40.82 -27.70
CA TRP A 24 13.37 40.00 -28.41
C TRP A 24 13.79 38.53 -28.51
N LYS A 25 15.07 38.25 -28.76
CA LYS A 25 15.58 36.87 -28.74
C LYS A 25 15.47 36.24 -27.36
N GLY A 26 15.80 37.00 -26.31
CA GLY A 26 15.64 36.53 -24.93
C GLY A 26 14.18 36.23 -24.60
N LEU A 27 13.27 37.13 -24.98
CA LEU A 27 11.83 36.97 -24.79
C LEU A 27 11.27 35.77 -25.56
N SER A 28 11.70 35.55 -26.81
CA SER A 28 11.26 34.39 -27.58
C SER A 28 11.74 33.07 -26.97
N ILE A 29 12.98 33.00 -26.46
CA ILE A 29 13.49 31.80 -25.79
C ILE A 29 12.72 31.54 -24.50
N LEU A 30 12.50 32.57 -23.68
CA LEU A 30 11.69 32.47 -22.46
C LEU A 30 10.27 31.99 -22.78
N SER A 31 9.64 32.55 -23.81
CA SER A 31 8.30 32.17 -24.23
C SER A 31 8.23 30.70 -24.65
N VAL A 32 9.21 30.20 -25.40
CA VAL A 32 9.25 28.78 -25.80
C VAL A 32 9.36 27.87 -24.57
N ILE A 33 10.24 28.21 -23.63
CA ILE A 33 10.39 27.44 -22.38
C ILE A 33 9.07 27.46 -21.60
N LEU A 34 8.45 28.63 -21.45
CA LEU A 34 7.18 28.78 -20.76
C LEU A 34 6.08 27.97 -21.43
N THR A 35 5.99 27.98 -22.77
CA THR A 35 5.00 27.19 -23.51
C THR A 35 5.18 25.69 -23.29
N VAL A 36 6.42 25.19 -23.27
CA VAL A 36 6.69 23.77 -23.01
C VAL A 36 6.25 23.39 -21.59
N VAL A 37 6.56 24.22 -20.59
CA VAL A 37 6.15 24.01 -19.19
C VAL A 37 4.63 24.05 -19.06
N LEU A 38 3.96 25.04 -19.66
CA LEU A 38 2.51 25.18 -19.61
C LEU A 38 1.80 24.04 -20.33
N PHE A 39 2.34 23.53 -21.44
CA PHE A 39 1.76 22.39 -22.14
C PHE A 39 1.86 21.12 -21.30
N ALA A 40 3.01 20.86 -20.66
CA ALA A 40 3.15 19.74 -19.75
C ALA A 40 2.20 19.86 -18.54
N LEU A 41 2.10 21.05 -17.95
CA LEU A 41 1.19 21.33 -16.85
C LEU A 41 -0.26 21.12 -17.28
N TYR A 42 -0.68 21.64 -18.43
CA TYR A 42 -2.02 21.47 -18.97
C TYR A 42 -2.37 19.99 -19.18
N SER A 43 -1.45 19.20 -19.75
CA SER A 43 -1.68 17.76 -19.94
C SER A 43 -1.91 17.03 -18.62
N VAL A 44 -1.17 17.38 -17.56
CA VAL A 44 -1.38 16.83 -16.23
C VAL A 44 -2.72 17.30 -15.66
N LEU A 45 -3.02 18.60 -15.71
CA LEU A 45 -4.28 19.14 -15.16
C LEU A 45 -5.52 18.57 -15.88
N ALA A 46 -5.45 18.39 -17.21
CA ALA A 46 -6.53 17.81 -17.99
C ALA A 46 -6.71 16.30 -17.73
N MET A 47 -5.62 15.58 -17.41
CA MET A 47 -5.70 14.16 -17.03
C MET A 47 -6.41 13.97 -15.67
N PHE A 48 -6.30 14.95 -14.77
CA PHE A 48 -6.85 14.90 -13.42
C PHE A 48 -7.96 15.93 -13.19
N ASP A 49 -8.72 16.30 -14.23
CA ASP A 49 -9.66 17.42 -14.15
C ASP A 49 -10.73 17.22 -13.06
N ASN A 50 -11.28 16.00 -12.94
CA ASN A 50 -12.25 15.62 -11.93
C ASN A 50 -11.68 15.71 -10.51
N THR A 51 -10.45 15.24 -10.31
CA THR A 51 -9.76 15.28 -9.01
C THR A 51 -9.46 16.72 -8.61
N LEU A 52 -9.01 17.55 -9.54
CA LEU A 52 -8.71 18.96 -9.31
C LEU A 52 -9.97 19.77 -9.04
N ALA A 53 -11.07 19.46 -9.72
CA ALA A 53 -12.37 20.07 -9.49
C ALA A 53 -12.94 19.72 -8.11
N ALA A 54 -12.83 18.45 -7.70
CA ALA A 54 -13.18 18.01 -6.36
C ALA A 54 -12.34 18.72 -5.27
N PHE A 55 -11.02 18.87 -5.49
CA PHE A 55 -10.13 19.59 -4.56
C PHE A 55 -10.41 21.09 -4.48
N ALA A 56 -10.66 21.75 -5.62
CA ALA A 56 -10.92 23.19 -5.70
C ALA A 56 -12.37 23.57 -5.35
N GLY A 57 -13.23 22.59 -5.05
CA GLY A 57 -14.64 22.81 -4.70
C GLY A 57 -15.53 23.26 -5.86
N GLY A 58 -15.12 23.02 -7.11
CA GLY A 58 -15.87 23.40 -8.30
C GLY A 58 -16.68 22.23 -8.84
N THR A 59 -18.00 22.35 -8.88
CA THR A 59 -18.86 21.41 -9.60
C THR A 59 -19.01 21.86 -11.06
N PHE A 60 -18.75 20.96 -12.02
CA PHE A 60 -18.91 21.24 -13.46
C PHE A 60 -20.38 21.33 -13.93
N TRP A 61 -21.33 21.17 -13.01
CA TRP A 61 -22.75 21.10 -13.31
C TRP A 61 -23.45 22.36 -12.82
N GLU A 62 -24.18 23.03 -13.71
CA GLU A 62 -25.12 24.10 -13.38
C GLU A 62 -26.40 23.42 -12.88
N LEU A 63 -26.67 23.52 -11.57
CA LEU A 63 -27.84 22.90 -10.96
C LEU A 63 -29.08 23.72 -11.35
N GLU A 64 -30.02 23.12 -12.07
CA GLU A 64 -31.25 23.80 -12.53
C GLU A 64 -32.15 24.27 -11.37
N ASN A 65 -31.99 23.68 -10.17
CA ASN A 65 -32.67 24.05 -8.93
C ASN A 65 -31.67 24.06 -7.76
N GLU A 66 -30.67 24.93 -7.82
CA GLU A 66 -29.69 25.09 -6.73
C GLU A 66 -30.40 25.53 -5.44
N ASP A 67 -30.29 24.70 -4.41
CA ASP A 67 -30.63 25.05 -3.04
C ASP A 67 -29.37 24.83 -2.20
N GLU A 68 -28.72 25.93 -1.84
CA GLU A 68 -27.49 25.95 -1.04
C GLU A 68 -27.66 25.26 0.34
N ASN A 69 -28.90 25.02 0.78
CA ASN A 69 -29.22 24.37 2.05
C ASN A 69 -29.79 22.96 1.88
N ALA A 70 -29.88 22.43 0.66
CA ALA A 70 -30.45 21.10 0.44
C ALA A 70 -29.49 20.00 0.92
N GLN A 71 -29.72 19.53 2.14
CA GLN A 71 -29.18 18.26 2.62
C GLN A 71 -30.19 17.14 2.34
N TYR A 72 -30.01 16.44 1.22
CA TYR A 72 -30.88 15.31 0.84
C TYR A 72 -30.64 14.07 1.69
N TYR A 73 -29.45 13.95 2.28
CA TYR A 73 -29.05 12.86 3.16
C TYR A 73 -28.32 13.46 4.35
N THR A 74 -28.99 13.47 5.50
CA THR A 74 -28.37 13.79 6.79
C THR A 74 -27.80 12.52 7.39
N SER A 75 -26.64 12.61 8.03
CA SER A 75 -26.09 11.50 8.80
C SER A 75 -27.09 11.07 9.88
N ASP A 76 -27.28 9.76 10.04
CA ASP A 76 -28.03 9.19 11.16
C ASP A 76 -27.23 9.23 12.48
N PHE A 77 -25.93 9.54 12.40
CA PHE A 77 -25.01 9.63 13.54
C PHE A 77 -24.83 11.07 14.04
N ASP A 78 -24.67 11.22 15.35
CA ASP A 78 -24.46 12.51 16.01
C ASP A 78 -23.02 13.03 15.82
N SER A 79 -22.08 12.15 15.46
CA SER A 79 -20.68 12.50 15.22
C SER A 79 -20.00 11.59 14.19
N VAL A 80 -18.87 12.07 13.63
CA VAL A 80 -18.01 11.27 12.75
C VAL A 80 -17.38 10.08 13.48
N GLU A 81 -17.07 10.25 14.77
CA GLU A 81 -16.52 9.19 15.62
C GLU A 81 -17.53 8.05 15.78
N GLU A 82 -18.78 8.36 16.12
CA GLU A 82 -19.86 7.37 16.23
C GLU A 82 -20.11 6.63 14.89
N MET A 83 -20.12 7.35 13.77
CA MET A 83 -20.23 6.75 12.43
C MET A 83 -19.06 5.79 12.15
N THR A 84 -17.85 6.16 12.56
CA THR A 84 -16.65 5.35 12.35
C THR A 84 -16.68 4.09 13.20
N ASP A 85 -17.02 4.22 14.49
CA ASP A 85 -17.14 3.09 15.42
C ASP A 85 -18.22 2.11 14.96
N TYR A 86 -19.37 2.62 14.51
CA TYR A 86 -20.42 1.80 13.92
C TYR A 86 -19.94 1.07 12.65
N GLY A 87 -19.19 1.75 11.78
CA GLY A 87 -18.58 1.14 10.60
C GLY A 87 -17.60 0.02 10.97
N LEU A 88 -16.79 0.21 12.02
CA LEU A 88 -15.86 -0.80 12.51
C LEU A 88 -16.58 -2.04 13.07
N ASP A 89 -17.68 -1.84 13.82
CA ASP A 89 -18.50 -2.94 14.34
C ASP A 89 -19.10 -3.78 13.19
N ILE A 90 -19.63 -3.14 12.14
CA ILE A 90 -20.10 -3.84 10.94
C ILE A 90 -18.96 -4.60 10.28
N CYS A 91 -17.79 -3.98 10.09
CA CYS A 91 -16.64 -4.66 9.47
C CYS A 91 -16.23 -5.92 10.26
N GLN A 92 -16.21 -5.84 11.59
CA GLN A 92 -15.95 -6.99 12.47
C GLN A 92 -17.01 -8.08 12.33
N GLN A 93 -18.29 -7.71 12.25
CA GLN A 93 -19.38 -8.66 12.03
C GLN A 93 -19.25 -9.36 10.67
N VAL A 94 -18.96 -8.60 9.61
CA VAL A 94 -18.78 -9.13 8.26
C VAL A 94 -17.61 -10.10 8.20
N GLU A 95 -16.48 -9.78 8.84
CA GLU A 95 -15.33 -10.69 8.94
C GLU A 95 -15.69 -11.98 9.70
N ALA A 96 -16.35 -11.86 10.85
CA ALA A 96 -16.75 -13.00 11.68
C ALA A 96 -17.74 -13.94 10.96
N GLU A 97 -18.66 -13.39 10.18
CA GLU A 97 -19.63 -14.18 9.38
C GLU A 97 -19.05 -14.68 8.05
N GLY A 98 -18.01 -14.02 7.53
CA GLY A 98 -17.34 -14.37 6.28
C GLY A 98 -16.25 -15.43 6.42
N ALA A 99 -15.71 -15.64 7.62
CA ALA A 99 -14.69 -16.65 7.88
C ALA A 99 -15.23 -18.08 7.68
N VAL A 100 -14.51 -18.90 6.91
CA VAL A 100 -14.94 -20.27 6.57
C VAL A 100 -14.06 -21.31 7.25
N LEU A 101 -14.64 -22.08 8.18
CA LEU A 101 -13.98 -23.23 8.79
C LEU A 101 -14.05 -24.45 7.86
N LEU A 102 -12.90 -24.81 7.26
CA LEU A 102 -12.82 -25.94 6.33
C LEU A 102 -12.59 -27.29 7.02
N MET A 103 -11.86 -27.29 8.14
CA MET A 103 -11.45 -28.50 8.85
C MET A 103 -11.37 -28.21 10.36
N ASN A 104 -11.89 -29.12 11.18
CA ASN A 104 -11.78 -29.06 12.63
C ASN A 104 -11.79 -30.47 13.20
N GLU A 105 -10.61 -31.10 13.21
CA GLU A 105 -10.44 -32.42 13.80
C GLU A 105 -10.10 -32.31 15.30
N ASN A 106 -10.46 -33.32 16.06
CA ASN A 106 -10.16 -33.44 17.50
C ASN A 106 -10.65 -32.26 18.38
N ASN A 107 -11.64 -31.50 17.90
CA ASN A 107 -12.10 -30.26 18.53
C ASN A 107 -10.96 -29.25 18.74
N ALA A 108 -10.08 -29.12 17.74
CA ALA A 108 -8.98 -28.15 17.77
C ALA A 108 -9.48 -26.71 17.99
N LEU A 109 -10.64 -26.36 17.43
CA LEU A 109 -11.30 -25.08 17.65
C LEU A 109 -12.69 -25.26 18.30
N PRO A 110 -13.14 -24.31 19.14
CA PRO A 110 -12.43 -23.09 19.57
C PRO A 110 -11.31 -23.37 20.58
N LEU A 111 -10.27 -22.54 20.58
CA LEU A 111 -9.21 -22.62 21.58
C LEU A 111 -9.75 -22.30 22.98
N ALA A 112 -9.15 -22.91 24.00
CA ALA A 112 -9.49 -22.62 25.37
C ALA A 112 -9.05 -21.19 25.74
N LYS A 113 -9.87 -20.49 26.55
CA LYS A 113 -9.50 -19.16 27.03
C LYS A 113 -8.21 -19.24 27.87
N GLY A 114 -7.26 -18.35 27.61
CA GLY A 114 -5.97 -18.35 28.30
C GLY A 114 -4.94 -19.29 27.69
N SER A 115 -5.23 -19.93 26.54
CA SER A 115 -4.24 -20.77 25.85
C SER A 115 -2.98 -19.98 25.48
N ALA A 116 -1.84 -20.64 25.65
CA ALA A 116 -0.52 -20.19 25.23
C ALA A 116 -0.23 -20.71 23.82
N VAL A 117 -0.08 -19.81 22.86
CA VAL A 117 -0.02 -20.14 21.43
C VAL A 117 1.27 -19.65 20.79
N SER A 118 1.75 -20.38 19.78
CA SER A 118 2.88 -20.00 18.93
C SER A 118 2.38 -19.67 17.53
N CYS A 119 2.66 -18.46 17.04
CA CYS A 119 2.28 -18.03 15.69
C CYS A 119 3.43 -18.28 14.72
N PHE A 120 3.19 -19.14 13.73
CA PHE A 120 4.15 -19.50 12.69
C PHE A 120 3.84 -18.81 11.38
N SER A 121 4.86 -18.78 10.53
CA SER A 121 4.98 -18.01 9.30
C SER A 121 5.30 -16.54 9.50
N ASN A 122 6.14 -16.01 8.61
CA ASN A 122 6.32 -14.58 8.41
C ASN A 122 4.96 -13.86 8.21
N SER A 123 3.99 -14.57 7.63
CA SER A 123 2.62 -14.07 7.45
C SER A 123 1.85 -13.83 8.75
N SER A 124 2.34 -14.25 9.90
CA SER A 124 1.71 -13.97 11.20
C SER A 124 2.01 -12.56 11.72
N VAL A 125 3.20 -12.03 11.44
CA VAL A 125 3.64 -10.69 11.85
C VAL A 125 3.41 -9.64 10.77
N ASN A 126 3.34 -10.09 9.52
CA ASN A 126 2.96 -9.30 8.36
C ASN A 126 1.61 -9.86 7.93
N LEU A 127 0.47 -9.20 8.17
CA LEU A 127 -0.88 -9.69 7.77
C LEU A 127 -1.38 -9.03 6.47
N VAL A 128 -2.14 -9.76 5.64
CA VAL A 128 -2.70 -9.22 4.39
C VAL A 128 -4.06 -8.63 4.75
N TYR A 129 -4.10 -7.34 5.03
CA TYR A 129 -5.35 -6.63 5.35
C TYR A 129 -6.18 -6.29 4.10
N GLY A 130 -5.59 -6.39 2.91
CA GLY A 130 -6.26 -6.09 1.65
C GLY A 130 -5.35 -6.33 0.46
N GLY A 131 -5.90 -6.14 -0.74
CA GLY A 131 -5.14 -6.20 -1.98
C GLY A 131 -4.30 -4.95 -2.24
N THR A 132 -3.50 -5.01 -3.30
CA THR A 132 -2.85 -3.84 -3.91
C THR A 132 -3.80 -3.18 -4.91
N GLY A 133 -3.47 -2.00 -5.44
CA GLY A 133 -4.36 -1.32 -6.39
C GLY A 133 -5.08 -0.10 -5.81
N SER A 134 -6.13 0.30 -6.52
CA SER A 134 -7.08 1.32 -6.06
C SER A 134 -7.86 0.91 -4.80
N GLY A 135 -7.93 -0.39 -4.52
CA GLY A 135 -8.56 -0.97 -3.31
C GLY A 135 -7.61 -1.12 -2.12
N ASN A 136 -6.37 -0.61 -2.21
CA ASN A 136 -5.43 -0.66 -1.09
C ASN A 136 -5.88 0.27 0.05
N VAL A 137 -5.53 -0.10 1.28
CA VAL A 137 -5.88 0.64 2.50
C VAL A 137 -4.64 0.95 3.31
N ASP A 138 -4.64 2.08 4.02
CA ASP A 138 -3.63 2.36 5.04
C ASP A 138 -3.89 1.48 6.26
N ALA A 139 -3.05 0.46 6.45
CA ALA A 139 -3.14 -0.49 7.55
C ALA A 139 -2.30 -0.08 8.77
N SER A 140 -1.73 1.13 8.83
CA SER A 140 -0.86 1.57 9.92
C SER A 140 -1.53 1.60 11.29
N THR A 141 -2.86 1.71 11.33
CA THR A 141 -3.66 1.66 12.56
C THR A 141 -4.33 0.30 12.80
N ALA A 142 -4.11 -0.68 11.92
CA ALA A 142 -4.67 -2.02 12.07
C ALA A 142 -4.02 -2.76 13.23
N SER A 143 -4.81 -3.55 13.96
CA SER A 143 -4.28 -4.40 15.04
C SER A 143 -3.49 -5.56 14.44
N THR A 144 -2.29 -5.82 14.98
CA THR A 144 -1.52 -7.03 14.63
C THR A 144 -2.23 -8.29 15.12
N LEU A 145 -1.87 -9.46 14.56
CA LEU A 145 -2.39 -10.74 15.04
C LEU A 145 -2.09 -10.97 16.53
N LYS A 146 -0.86 -10.66 16.98
CA LYS A 146 -0.47 -10.74 18.40
C LYS A 146 -1.39 -9.90 19.26
N THR A 147 -1.59 -8.63 18.91
CA THR A 147 -2.47 -7.71 19.64
C THR A 147 -3.91 -8.23 19.68
N ALA A 148 -4.45 -8.74 18.57
CA ALA A 148 -5.80 -9.29 18.52
C ALA A 148 -5.96 -10.55 19.40
N LEU A 149 -4.97 -11.45 19.39
CA LEU A 149 -4.95 -12.65 20.22
C LEU A 149 -4.82 -12.31 21.72
N GLU A 150 -3.93 -11.39 22.08
CA GLU A 150 -3.73 -10.93 23.45
C GLU A 150 -4.99 -10.23 24.00
N ASN A 151 -5.61 -9.37 23.20
CA ASN A 151 -6.90 -8.75 23.54
C ASN A 151 -8.02 -9.78 23.74
N SER A 152 -7.95 -10.91 23.05
CA SER A 152 -8.87 -12.05 23.21
C SER A 152 -8.53 -12.93 24.42
N GLY A 153 -7.43 -12.65 25.12
CA GLY A 153 -7.01 -13.33 26.34
C GLY A 153 -6.09 -14.54 26.12
N PHE A 154 -5.43 -14.64 24.96
CA PHE A 154 -4.37 -15.62 24.71
C PHE A 154 -3.00 -15.08 25.14
N SER A 155 -2.06 -15.98 25.41
CA SER A 155 -0.64 -15.64 25.57
C SER A 155 0.11 -16.04 24.31
N VAL A 156 0.79 -15.10 23.67
CA VAL A 156 1.50 -15.34 22.41
C VAL A 156 2.99 -15.55 22.69
N ASN A 157 3.60 -16.55 22.05
CA ASN A 157 5.03 -16.80 22.13
C ASN A 157 5.84 -15.60 21.59
N GLU A 158 6.35 -14.78 22.52
CA GLU A 158 7.09 -13.57 22.20
C GLU A 158 8.41 -13.85 21.48
N THR A 159 9.14 -14.91 21.86
CA THR A 159 10.40 -15.27 21.22
C THR A 159 10.22 -15.61 19.75
N LEU A 160 9.20 -16.41 19.42
CA LEU A 160 8.88 -16.73 18.02
C LEU A 160 8.33 -15.51 17.26
N TRP A 161 7.51 -14.68 17.92
CA TRP A 161 6.97 -13.47 17.32
C TRP A 161 8.10 -12.49 16.93
N ASP A 162 9.02 -12.21 17.87
CA ASP A 162 10.11 -11.27 17.66
C ASP A 162 11.11 -11.79 16.61
N PHE A 163 11.31 -13.11 16.53
CA PHE A 163 12.10 -13.73 15.47
C PHE A 163 11.59 -13.37 14.07
N TYR A 164 10.27 -13.45 13.84
CA TYR A 164 9.70 -13.05 12.55
C TYR A 164 9.61 -11.54 12.38
N ALA A 165 9.25 -10.79 13.43
CA ALA A 165 8.95 -9.36 13.33
C ALA A 165 10.21 -8.49 13.18
N GLU A 166 11.27 -8.82 13.92
CA GLU A 166 12.46 -7.99 14.06
C GLU A 166 13.79 -8.77 13.98
N GLY A 167 13.75 -10.09 14.16
CA GLY A 167 14.92 -10.97 14.16
C GLY A 167 15.28 -11.50 12.77
N ASP A 168 15.98 -12.64 12.75
CA ASP A 168 16.49 -13.25 11.53
C ASP A 168 15.37 -13.64 10.55
N GLY A 169 14.14 -13.88 11.02
CA GLY A 169 13.00 -14.14 10.15
C GLY A 169 12.50 -12.91 9.38
N ALA A 170 12.83 -11.69 9.85
CA ALA A 170 12.34 -10.45 9.24
C ALA A 170 12.96 -10.18 7.86
N GLU A 171 14.16 -10.71 7.57
CA GLU A 171 14.82 -10.53 6.26
C GLU A 171 14.06 -11.23 5.12
N TYR A 172 13.20 -12.20 5.46
CA TYR A 172 12.38 -12.96 4.52
C TYR A 172 11.00 -12.32 4.29
N MET A 173 10.70 -11.15 4.88
CA MET A 173 9.40 -10.51 4.69
C MET A 173 9.16 -10.19 3.20
N ALA A 174 8.10 -10.78 2.64
CA ALA A 174 7.65 -10.43 1.31
C ALA A 174 7.11 -9.00 1.27
N ASP A 175 7.44 -8.25 0.22
CA ASP A 175 6.74 -7.02 -0.11
C ASP A 175 5.28 -7.35 -0.45
N ARG A 176 4.36 -6.66 0.21
CA ARG A 176 2.91 -6.83 0.00
C ARG A 176 2.33 -5.79 -0.94
N GLY A 177 3.20 -4.99 -1.55
CA GLY A 177 2.89 -4.01 -2.56
C GLY A 177 2.14 -2.81 -2.00
N GLY A 178 1.70 -1.95 -2.92
CA GLY A 178 1.00 -0.70 -2.62
C GLY A 178 0.01 -0.35 -3.73
N LEU A 179 0.12 0.85 -4.31
CA LEU A 179 -0.84 1.32 -5.30
C LEU A 179 -0.88 0.52 -6.60
N VAL A 180 0.23 0.25 -7.27
CA VAL A 180 0.24 -0.56 -8.50
C VAL A 180 1.49 -1.42 -8.51
N THR A 181 1.32 -2.74 -8.63
CA THR A 181 2.44 -3.68 -8.67
C THR A 181 2.92 -3.88 -10.10
N THR A 182 4.22 -3.77 -10.33
CA THR A 182 4.84 -4.04 -11.64
C THR A 182 5.39 -5.47 -11.74
N THR A 183 5.41 -6.20 -10.63
CA THR A 183 5.88 -7.58 -10.52
C THR A 183 4.83 -8.41 -9.79
N SER A 184 4.72 -9.69 -10.15
CA SER A 184 3.86 -10.63 -9.45
C SER A 184 4.28 -10.76 -7.97
N ALA A 185 3.32 -10.99 -7.10
CA ALA A 185 3.57 -11.25 -5.69
C ALA A 185 4.38 -12.55 -5.50
N SER A 186 5.21 -12.58 -4.46
CA SER A 186 5.99 -13.76 -4.06
C SER A 186 5.55 -14.27 -2.69
N VAL A 187 5.65 -15.59 -2.51
CA VAL A 187 5.59 -16.20 -1.19
C VAL A 187 6.99 -16.08 -0.59
N SER A 188 7.09 -15.78 0.70
CA SER A 188 8.39 -15.70 1.37
C SER A 188 8.24 -16.16 2.81
N GLU A 189 8.39 -17.47 2.99
CA GLU A 189 8.56 -18.10 4.30
C GLU A 189 10.04 -18.23 4.64
N VAL A 190 10.35 -18.17 5.94
CA VAL A 190 11.69 -18.36 6.48
C VAL A 190 12.12 -19.82 6.28
N PRO A 191 13.29 -20.10 5.67
CA PRO A 191 13.87 -21.44 5.63
C PRO A 191 13.98 -22.05 7.03
N TRP A 192 13.66 -23.34 7.17
CA TRP A 192 13.65 -23.98 8.50
C TRP A 192 15.02 -23.97 9.20
N ASP A 193 16.11 -23.99 8.43
CA ASP A 193 17.48 -23.93 8.96
C ASP A 193 17.87 -22.56 9.54
N ALA A 194 17.08 -21.51 9.29
CA ALA A 194 17.26 -20.20 9.91
C ALA A 194 16.56 -20.08 11.28
N TYR A 195 15.72 -21.05 11.66
CA TYR A 195 15.12 -21.07 13.00
C TYR A 195 16.19 -21.47 14.00
N THR A 196 16.41 -20.63 15.01
CA THR A 196 17.40 -20.92 16.04
C THR A 196 16.86 -21.93 17.06
N ASP A 197 17.77 -22.59 17.77
CA ASP A 197 17.41 -23.48 18.89
C ASP A 197 16.56 -22.72 19.93
N ASP A 198 16.91 -21.47 20.26
CA ASP A 198 16.14 -20.64 21.19
C ASP A 198 14.69 -20.41 20.71
N VAL A 199 14.49 -20.19 19.41
CA VAL A 199 13.14 -20.01 18.82
C VAL A 199 12.35 -21.30 18.87
N THR A 200 12.94 -22.42 18.45
CA THR A 200 12.24 -23.71 18.43
C THR A 200 11.96 -24.24 19.84
N ASP A 201 12.90 -24.10 20.77
CA ASP A 201 12.74 -24.51 22.18
C ASP A 201 11.68 -23.67 22.91
N SER A 202 11.50 -22.40 22.52
CA SER A 202 10.46 -21.54 23.12
C SER A 202 9.04 -22.10 22.93
N VAL A 203 8.80 -22.82 21.82
CA VAL A 203 7.48 -23.35 21.43
C VAL A 203 6.93 -24.32 22.48
N ALA A 204 7.79 -25.11 23.12
CA ALA A 204 7.38 -26.06 24.15
C ALA A 204 6.70 -25.40 25.37
N SER A 205 7.00 -24.13 25.63
CA SER A 205 6.35 -23.34 26.71
C SER A 205 4.98 -22.77 26.30
N TYR A 206 4.65 -22.81 25.01
CA TYR A 206 3.40 -22.32 24.39
C TYR A 206 2.71 -23.45 23.62
N GLY A 207 2.62 -24.62 24.25
CA GLY A 207 2.21 -25.88 23.62
C GLY A 207 0.70 -26.09 23.47
N ASP A 208 -0.15 -25.09 23.77
CA ASP A 208 -1.61 -25.28 23.64
C ASP A 208 -2.06 -25.27 22.16
N ALA A 209 -1.44 -24.45 21.32
CA ALA A 209 -1.67 -24.46 19.88
C ALA A 209 -0.53 -23.82 19.07
N ALA A 210 -0.26 -24.39 17.90
CA ALA A 210 0.47 -23.73 16.82
C ALA A 210 -0.53 -23.10 15.85
N ILE A 211 -0.41 -21.80 15.59
CA ILE A 211 -1.23 -21.06 14.64
C ILE A 211 -0.36 -20.73 13.44
N VAL A 212 -0.56 -21.41 12.31
CA VAL A 212 0.14 -21.13 11.07
C VAL A 212 -0.72 -20.19 10.22
N VAL A 213 -0.18 -19.02 9.86
CA VAL A 213 -0.85 -18.10 8.95
C VAL A 213 -0.24 -18.24 7.56
N LEU A 214 -1.07 -18.46 6.54
CA LEU A 214 -0.60 -18.48 5.15
C LEU A 214 -1.27 -17.35 4.41
N SER A 215 -0.47 -16.42 3.89
CA SER A 215 -0.97 -15.23 3.19
C SER A 215 -0.67 -15.29 1.70
N ARG A 216 -1.62 -14.78 0.91
CA ARG A 216 -1.45 -14.52 -0.53
C ARG A 216 -2.05 -13.14 -0.83
N VAL A 217 -1.28 -12.28 -1.50
CA VAL A 217 -1.71 -10.94 -1.92
C VAL A 217 -1.87 -10.90 -3.43
N GLY A 218 -2.85 -10.14 -3.89
CA GLY A 218 -3.08 -9.86 -5.30
C GLY A 218 -3.65 -8.46 -5.48
N GLY A 219 -3.61 -7.96 -6.71
CA GLY A 219 -4.18 -6.66 -7.03
C GLY A 219 -3.80 -6.18 -8.43
N GLU A 220 -3.84 -4.87 -8.63
CA GLU A 220 -3.73 -4.27 -9.95
C GLU A 220 -2.30 -4.26 -10.51
N GLY A 221 -2.19 -4.50 -11.82
CA GLY A 221 -0.97 -4.28 -12.61
C GLY A 221 -0.16 -5.55 -12.91
N ALA A 222 -0.33 -6.62 -12.13
CA ALA A 222 0.34 -7.89 -12.35
C ALA A 222 -0.58 -9.08 -12.03
N ASP A 223 -0.66 -10.03 -12.95
CA ASP A 223 -1.32 -11.31 -12.69
C ASP A 223 -0.46 -12.18 -11.76
N LEU A 224 -1.12 -13.10 -11.06
CA LEU A 224 -0.44 -14.09 -10.22
C LEU A 224 0.39 -15.04 -11.09
N GLN A 225 1.63 -15.28 -10.68
CA GLN A 225 2.51 -16.20 -11.42
C GLN A 225 2.04 -17.65 -11.23
N TYR A 226 1.82 -18.33 -12.36
CA TYR A 226 1.58 -19.77 -12.39
C TYR A 226 2.61 -20.51 -13.24
N ASP A 227 3.24 -19.81 -14.19
CA ASP A 227 4.25 -20.36 -15.10
C ASP A 227 5.64 -20.22 -14.48
N GLY A 228 6.30 -21.35 -14.21
CA GLY A 228 7.59 -21.46 -13.53
C GLY A 228 7.50 -21.56 -12.00
N THR A 229 6.62 -20.77 -11.37
CA THR A 229 6.34 -20.83 -9.93
C THR A 229 4.83 -20.76 -9.74
N ASN A 230 4.24 -21.74 -9.05
CA ASN A 230 2.81 -21.73 -8.74
C ASN A 230 2.58 -20.95 -7.44
N TYR A 231 2.28 -19.65 -7.55
CA TYR A 231 2.06 -18.77 -6.39
C TYR A 231 0.93 -19.25 -5.47
N LEU A 232 -0.06 -19.95 -6.01
CA LEU A 232 -1.19 -20.48 -5.24
C LEU A 232 -0.87 -21.79 -4.52
N ALA A 233 0.26 -22.43 -4.83
CA ALA A 233 0.73 -23.59 -4.09
C ALA A 233 1.56 -23.16 -2.88
N LEU A 234 1.73 -24.09 -1.95
CA LEU A 234 2.73 -23.93 -0.90
C LEU A 234 4.13 -23.93 -1.51
N ASP A 235 4.96 -22.98 -1.08
CA ASP A 235 6.39 -22.99 -1.40
C ASP A 235 7.12 -24.11 -0.62
N GLN A 236 8.43 -24.26 -0.84
CA GLN A 236 9.18 -25.32 -0.16
C GLN A 236 9.39 -25.02 1.34
N ASN A 237 9.62 -23.76 1.71
CA ASN A 237 9.83 -23.36 3.09
C ASN A 237 8.54 -23.47 3.92
N GLU A 238 7.39 -23.13 3.32
CA GLU A 238 6.06 -23.35 3.93
C GLU A 238 5.81 -24.84 4.19
N LYS A 239 6.18 -25.71 3.24
CA LYS A 239 6.07 -27.17 3.43
C LYS A 239 7.01 -27.68 4.51
N ASP A 240 8.28 -27.27 4.46
CA ASP A 240 9.29 -27.70 5.42
C ASP A 240 8.88 -27.27 6.83
N MET A 241 8.38 -26.04 7.00
CA MET A 241 7.84 -25.57 8.27
C MET A 241 6.66 -26.42 8.74
N LEU A 242 5.68 -26.69 7.88
CA LEU A 242 4.53 -27.54 8.24
C LEU A 242 4.94 -28.97 8.59
N ASP A 243 5.90 -29.55 7.87
CA ASP A 243 6.41 -30.90 8.11
C ASP A 243 7.15 -31.01 9.46
N ASN A 244 7.79 -29.94 9.93
CA ASN A 244 8.44 -29.92 11.25
C ASN A 244 7.48 -29.63 12.42
N LEU A 245 6.25 -29.16 12.14
CA LEU A 245 5.21 -28.96 13.15
C LEU A 245 4.34 -30.20 13.40
N ALA A 246 4.30 -31.14 12.44
CA ALA A 246 3.47 -32.35 12.46
C ALA A 246 4.07 -33.47 13.33
#